data_AF-A0A4D6FF64-F1
#
_entry.id   AF-A0A4D6FF64-F1
#
_cell.length_a   1.000
_cell.length_b   1.000
_cell.length_c   1.000
_cell.angle_alpha   90.00
_cell.angle_beta   90.00
_cell.angle_gamma   90.00
#
_symmetry.space_group_name_H-M   'P 1'
#
loop_
_entity.id
_entity.type
_entity.pdbx_description
1 polymer ?
#
loop_
_entity_poly.entity_id
_entity_poly.type
_entity_poly.pdbx_seq_one_letter_code
_entity_poly.pdbx_strand_id
1 'polypeptide(L)'
;NGFIVLEIQGEGQFNDAEIRQWLSNGFWRYPFTGLLVNPNGNGANSGRVADVRKFFKIISDGTQLIIDHTIDINGKRLRLALASDVEETTANTNAKVVLKLNLANQAFKLTSGSQGTVALTAGALWNASYTAD
;
A
#
# COMPACT_ATOMS: atom_id res chain seq x y z
N ASN A 1 12.79 5.63 8.37
CA ASN A 1 11.60 4.76 8.19
C ASN A 1 10.46 5.61 7.71
N GLY A 2 9.88 5.29 6.56
CA GLY A 2 8.69 5.99 6.08
C GLY A 2 7.66 5.05 5.51
N PHE A 3 6.53 5.66 5.16
CA PHE A 3 5.30 4.96 4.87
C PHE A 3 4.57 5.65 3.72
N ILE A 4 3.84 4.86 2.94
CA ILE A 4 2.67 5.38 2.24
C ILE A 4 1.48 5.26 3.20
N VAL A 5 0.71 6.31 3.32
CA VAL A 5 -0.43 6.43 4.22
C VAL A 5 -1.70 6.57 3.38
N LEU A 6 -2.69 5.74 3.65
CA LEU A 6 -4.06 5.93 3.20
C LEU A 6 -4.94 6.19 4.42
N GLU A 7 -5.78 7.20 4.37
CA GLU A 7 -6.66 7.54 5.47
C GLU A 7 -8.11 7.69 5.02
N ILE A 8 -9.01 7.02 5.74
CA ILE A 8 -10.44 7.09 5.54
C ILE A 8 -10.98 8.24 6.37
N GLN A 9 -11.60 9.19 5.68
CA GLN A 9 -12.43 10.23 6.28
C GLN A 9 -13.88 9.76 6.38
N GLY A 10 -14.61 10.22 7.39
CA GLY A 10 -16.00 9.85 7.62
C GLY A 10 -16.20 8.52 8.35
N GLU A 11 -17.33 7.84 8.11
CA GLU A 11 -17.80 6.68 8.89
C GLU A 11 -17.39 5.33 8.28
N GLY A 12 -16.13 5.23 7.88
CA GLY A 12 -15.54 4.01 7.34
C GLY A 12 -14.31 3.55 8.13
N GLN A 13 -14.00 2.26 7.99
CA GLN A 13 -12.77 1.64 8.48
C GLN A 13 -12.23 0.67 7.43
N PHE A 14 -10.92 0.48 7.43
CA PHE A 14 -10.28 -0.61 6.72
C PHE A 14 -10.72 -1.96 7.30
N ASN A 15 -10.87 -2.94 6.43
CA ASN A 15 -11.04 -4.33 6.81
C ASN A 15 -9.67 -5.03 6.78
N ASP A 16 -9.14 -5.37 7.96
CA ASP A 16 -7.79 -5.92 8.12
C ASP A 16 -7.54 -7.18 7.27
N ALA A 17 -8.48 -8.13 7.30
CA ALA A 17 -8.34 -9.38 6.55
C ALA A 17 -8.29 -9.14 5.03
N GLU A 18 -9.14 -8.24 4.52
CA GLU A 18 -9.23 -7.93 3.10
C GLU A 18 -8.07 -7.06 2.62
N ILE A 19 -7.59 -6.12 3.44
CA ILE A 19 -6.37 -5.35 3.18
C ILE A 19 -5.17 -6.29 3.11
N ARG A 20 -5.05 -7.23 4.07
CA ARG A 20 -3.99 -8.23 4.04
C ARG A 20 -4.05 -9.04 2.76
N GLN A 21 -5.21 -9.53 2.33
CA GLN A 21 -5.36 -10.26 1.08
C GLN A 21 -4.98 -9.42 -0.14
N TRP A 22 -5.47 -8.19 -0.23
CA TRP A 22 -5.18 -7.25 -1.33
C TRP A 22 -3.69 -6.94 -1.46
N LEU A 23 -2.98 -6.83 -0.34
CA LEU A 23 -1.55 -6.53 -0.26
C LEU A 23 -0.65 -7.77 -0.25
N SER A 24 -1.20 -8.95 -0.50
CA SER A 24 -0.46 -10.22 -0.57
C SER A 24 -0.29 -10.71 -2.00
N ASN A 25 0.61 -11.68 -2.19
CA ASN A 25 0.76 -12.44 -3.42
C ASN A 25 0.78 -13.96 -3.14
N GLY A 26 0.80 -14.76 -4.21
CA GLY A 26 0.93 -16.22 -4.11
C GLY A 26 2.34 -16.75 -3.80
N PHE A 27 3.24 -15.95 -3.20
CA PHE A 27 4.66 -16.20 -2.90
C PHE A 27 5.68 -15.77 -3.99
N TRP A 28 6.97 -16.07 -3.84
CA TRP A 28 8.12 -15.51 -4.61
C TRP A 28 7.95 -15.41 -6.13
N ARG A 29 7.26 -16.37 -6.76
CA ARG A 29 7.08 -16.43 -8.22
C ARG A 29 5.81 -15.73 -8.72
N TYR A 30 4.91 -15.35 -7.81
CA TYR A 30 3.64 -14.74 -8.16
C TYR A 30 3.73 -13.23 -7.96
N PRO A 31 3.26 -12.42 -8.91
CA PRO A 31 3.28 -10.98 -8.76
C PRO A 31 2.25 -10.52 -7.72
N PHE A 32 2.53 -9.41 -7.06
CA PHE A 32 1.50 -8.61 -6.41
C PHE A 32 0.57 -8.03 -7.48
N THR A 33 -0.73 -8.10 -7.23
CA THR A 33 -1.75 -7.57 -8.15
C THR A 33 -2.42 -6.31 -7.59
N GLY A 34 -2.55 -6.22 -6.26
CA GLY A 34 -3.12 -5.06 -5.57
C GLY A 34 -2.21 -3.82 -5.52
N LEU A 35 -0.89 -4.02 -5.66
CA LEU A 35 0.10 -2.95 -5.67
C LEU A 35 1.11 -3.19 -6.78
N LEU A 36 1.31 -2.19 -7.64
CA LEU A 36 2.31 -2.20 -8.70
C LEU A 36 3.28 -1.05 -8.50
N VAL A 37 4.52 -1.22 -8.95
CA VAL A 37 5.57 -0.20 -8.86
C VAL A 37 6.28 0.00 -10.19
N ASN A 38 6.88 1.16 -10.37
CA ASN A 38 7.81 1.43 -11.46
C ASN A 38 9.05 2.11 -10.90
N PRO A 39 10.13 1.35 -10.58
CA PRO A 39 11.36 1.89 -10.00
C PRO A 39 12.04 2.96 -10.85
N ASN A 40 11.90 2.85 -12.18
CA ASN A 40 12.65 3.67 -13.13
C ASN A 40 11.81 4.78 -13.76
N GLY A 41 10.50 4.82 -13.50
CA GLY A 41 9.54 5.72 -14.13
C GLY A 41 9.30 5.51 -15.64
N ASN A 42 10.22 4.83 -16.32
CA ASN A 42 10.20 4.52 -17.74
C ASN A 42 9.88 3.03 -17.92
N GLY A 43 8.61 2.71 -18.14
CA GLY A 43 8.15 1.34 -18.35
C GLY A 43 6.73 1.07 -17.85
N ALA A 44 6.29 -0.17 -18.00
CA ALA A 44 5.04 -0.65 -17.42
C ALA A 44 5.18 -0.83 -15.91
N ASN A 45 4.10 -0.58 -15.17
CA ASN A 45 4.06 -0.87 -13.73
C ASN A 45 4.18 -2.39 -13.51
N SER A 46 5.02 -2.79 -12.58
CA SER A 46 5.40 -4.17 -12.28
C SER A 46 4.92 -4.57 -10.89
N GLY A 47 4.28 -5.74 -10.80
CA GLY A 47 3.96 -6.41 -9.54
C GLY A 47 5.00 -7.46 -9.13
N ARG A 48 6.11 -7.58 -9.88
CA ARG A 48 7.13 -8.60 -9.57
C ARG A 48 7.74 -8.32 -8.20
N VAL A 49 7.94 -9.37 -7.41
CA VAL A 49 8.52 -9.28 -6.06
C VAL A 49 9.85 -8.52 -6.06
N ALA A 50 10.70 -8.77 -7.05
CA ALA A 50 12.01 -8.11 -7.17
C ALA A 50 11.92 -6.59 -7.38
N ASP A 51 10.82 -6.08 -7.95
CA ASP A 51 10.59 -4.66 -8.13
C ASP A 51 9.86 -4.07 -6.93
N VAL A 52 8.81 -4.74 -6.44
CA VAL A 52 8.05 -4.28 -5.25
C VAL A 52 8.94 -4.15 -4.03
N ARG A 53 9.89 -5.08 -3.83
CA ARG A 53 10.83 -5.03 -2.69
C ARG A 53 11.77 -3.81 -2.68
N LYS A 54 11.93 -3.12 -3.81
CA LYS A 54 12.72 -1.88 -3.88
C LYS A 54 11.98 -0.73 -3.19
N PHE A 55 10.65 -0.76 -3.21
CA PHE A 55 9.82 0.28 -2.60
C PHE A 55 9.39 -0.08 -1.20
N PHE A 56 8.96 -1.33 -0.98
CA PHE A 56 8.26 -1.73 0.23
C PHE A 56 9.00 -2.82 0.98
N LYS A 57 8.87 -2.76 2.30
CA LYS A 57 9.21 -3.90 3.14
C LYS A 57 8.19 -5.01 2.87
N ILE A 58 8.68 -6.22 2.62
CA ILE A 58 7.87 -7.41 2.42
C ILE A 58 8.15 -8.39 3.56
N ILE A 59 7.09 -8.91 4.15
CA ILE A 59 7.13 -10.01 5.13
C ILE A 59 6.59 -11.29 4.49
N SER A 60 6.89 -12.43 5.10
CA SER A 60 6.33 -13.72 4.70
C SER A 60 5.62 -14.38 5.87
N ASP A 61 4.49 -15.03 5.59
CA ASP A 61 3.80 -15.90 6.54
C ASP A 61 4.07 -17.40 6.28
N GLY A 62 5.04 -17.71 5.40
CA GLY A 62 5.36 -19.06 4.95
C GLY A 62 4.54 -19.56 3.77
N THR A 63 3.40 -18.92 3.47
CA THR A 63 2.54 -19.26 2.32
C THR A 63 2.48 -18.16 1.27
N GLN A 64 2.58 -16.91 1.71
CA GLN A 64 2.45 -15.71 0.89
C GLN A 64 3.57 -14.73 1.24
N LEU A 65 3.80 -13.79 0.33
CA LEU A 65 4.51 -12.56 0.64
C LEU A 65 3.49 -11.44 0.78
N ILE A 66 3.73 -10.57 1.74
CA ILE A 66 2.79 -9.53 2.16
C ILE A 66 3.57 -8.23 2.27
N ILE A 67 3.02 -7.15 1.73
CA ILE A 67 3.56 -5.81 1.99
C ILE A 67 3.35 -5.51 3.47
N ASP A 68 4.42 -5.21 4.20
CA ASP A 68 4.35 -4.91 5.62
C ASP A 68 3.48 -3.67 5.84
N HIS A 69 2.41 -3.82 6.62
CA HIS A 69 1.43 -2.78 6.83
C HIS A 69 0.84 -2.83 8.22
N THR A 70 0.34 -1.68 8.65
CA THR A 70 -0.43 -1.56 9.90
C THR A 70 -1.68 -0.75 9.65
N ILE A 71 -2.78 -1.17 10.26
CA ILE A 71 -4.00 -0.36 10.37
C ILE A 71 -4.07 0.22 11.78
N ASP A 72 -4.20 1.53 11.90
CA ASP A 72 -4.33 2.23 13.17
C ASP A 72 -5.37 3.37 13.10
N ILE A 73 -5.39 4.24 14.12
CA ILE A 73 -6.42 5.28 14.31
C ILE A 73 -7.82 4.66 14.20
N ASN A 74 -8.09 3.66 15.05
CA ASN A 74 -9.37 2.97 15.09
C ASN A 74 -9.85 2.45 13.72
N GLY A 75 -8.94 1.88 12.92
CA GLY A 75 -9.27 1.34 11.62
C GLY A 75 -9.25 2.36 10.47
N LYS A 76 -8.94 3.63 10.72
CA LYS A 76 -9.06 4.68 9.70
C LYS A 76 -7.81 4.91 8.88
N ARG A 77 -6.64 4.51 9.38
CA ARG A 77 -5.38 4.80 8.70
C ARG A 77 -4.61 3.52 8.42
N LEU A 78 -4.31 3.30 7.14
CA LEU A 78 -3.46 2.23 6.65
C LEU A 78 -2.09 2.80 6.35
N ARG A 79 -1.04 2.20 6.92
CA ARG A 79 0.36 2.55 6.67
C ARG A 79 1.06 1.39 5.99
N LEU A 80 1.62 1.62 4.81
CA LEU A 80 2.43 0.66 4.06
C LEU A 80 3.90 1.00 4.30
N ALA A 81 4.69 0.08 4.87
CA ALA A 81 6.07 0.35 5.23
C ALA A 81 6.99 0.34 3.99
N LEU A 82 7.75 1.42 3.83
CA LEU A 82 8.78 1.50 2.79
C LEU A 82 10.00 0.64 3.15
N ALA A 83 10.71 0.19 2.12
CA ALA A 83 12.01 -0.46 2.27
C ALA A 83 13.02 0.53 2.88
N SER A 84 13.99 0.03 3.65
CA SER A 84 15.00 0.86 4.31
C SER A 84 15.94 1.57 3.32
N ASP A 85 16.11 0.97 2.14
CA ASP A 85 16.98 1.38 1.03
C ASP A 85 16.17 1.94 -0.16
N VAL A 86 14.94 2.41 0.09
CA VAL A 86 14.06 2.91 -0.97
C VAL A 86 14.71 4.06 -1.75
N GLU A 87 15.41 4.99 -1.09
CA GLU A 87 16.09 6.11 -1.75
C GLU A 87 17.19 5.65 -2.73
N GLU A 88 17.91 4.58 -2.40
CA GLU A 88 18.99 4.04 -3.25
C GLU A 88 18.41 3.28 -4.45
N THR A 89 17.35 2.50 -4.21
CA THR A 89 16.76 1.60 -5.20
C THR A 89 15.70 2.26 -6.08
N THR A 90 15.22 3.45 -5.69
CA THR A 90 14.24 4.27 -6.43
C THR A 90 14.70 5.71 -6.61
N ALA A 91 16.02 5.96 -6.71
CA ALA A 91 16.64 7.28 -6.87
C ALA A 91 16.17 8.09 -8.10
N ASN A 92 15.31 7.52 -8.95
CA ASN A 92 14.72 8.18 -10.09
C ASN A 92 13.51 9.02 -9.66
N THR A 93 13.52 10.31 -10.01
CA THR A 93 12.43 11.26 -9.69
C THR A 93 11.08 10.88 -10.30
N ASN A 94 11.06 9.97 -11.28
CA ASN A 94 9.85 9.45 -11.91
C ASN A 94 9.42 8.09 -11.35
N ALA A 95 10.01 7.61 -10.25
CA ALA A 95 9.58 6.39 -9.60
C ALA A 95 8.08 6.48 -9.23
N LYS A 96 7.31 5.41 -9.48
CA LYS A 96 5.85 5.40 -9.27
C LYS A 96 5.42 4.22 -8.43
N VAL A 97 4.40 4.46 -7.61
CA VAL A 97 3.60 3.44 -6.95
C VAL A 97 2.17 3.57 -7.45
N VAL A 98 1.54 2.44 -7.79
CA VAL A 98 0.16 2.38 -8.22
C VAL A 98 -0.59 1.41 -7.32
N LEU A 99 -1.50 1.97 -6.52
CA LEU A 99 -2.43 1.20 -5.70
C LEU A 99 -3.65 0.83 -6.54
N LYS A 100 -3.88 -0.46 -6.75
CA LYS A 100 -5.02 -0.97 -7.51
C LYS A 100 -6.24 -1.11 -6.60
N LEU A 101 -6.79 0.03 -6.18
CA LEU A 101 -7.97 0.10 -5.31
C LEU A 101 -9.19 -0.61 -5.92
N ASN A 102 -9.29 -0.65 -7.25
CA ASN A 102 -10.33 -1.40 -7.95
C ASN A 102 -10.26 -2.93 -7.75
N LEU A 103 -9.14 -3.44 -7.21
CA LEU A 103 -8.93 -4.85 -6.85
C LEU A 103 -8.99 -5.08 -5.34
N ALA A 104 -9.17 -4.02 -4.54
CA ALA A 104 -9.26 -4.08 -3.08
C ALA A 104 -10.69 -4.46 -2.66
N ASN A 105 -11.06 -5.71 -2.93
CA ASN A 105 -12.42 -6.21 -2.69
C ASN A 105 -12.76 -6.13 -1.19
N GLN A 106 -13.85 -5.46 -0.82
CA GLN A 106 -14.28 -5.30 0.58
C GLN A 106 -13.19 -4.77 1.54
N ALA A 107 -12.19 -4.06 1.01
CA ALA A 107 -11.11 -3.45 1.78
C ALA A 107 -11.60 -2.39 2.78
N PHE A 108 -12.85 -1.96 2.65
CA PHE A 108 -13.50 -0.96 3.48
C PHE A 108 -14.84 -1.48 3.99
N LYS A 109 -15.13 -1.18 5.26
CA LYS A 109 -16.44 -1.40 5.88
C LYS A 109 -16.99 -0.08 6.40
N LEU A 110 -18.29 0.12 6.26
CA LEU A 110 -18.99 1.22 6.93
C LEU A 110 -19.20 0.87 8.40
N THR A 111 -18.90 1.79 9.29
CA THR A 111 -19.16 1.62 10.72
C THR A 111 -20.55 2.11 11.12
N SER A 112 -21.12 3.03 10.34
CA SER A 112 -22.46 3.59 10.50
C SER A 112 -22.87 4.38 9.24
N GLY A 113 -24.16 4.70 9.11
CA GLY A 113 -24.69 5.61 8.07
C GLY A 113 -24.90 5.01 6.67
N SER A 114 -25.33 5.86 5.73
CA SER A 114 -25.40 5.59 4.29
C SER A 114 -24.09 6.02 3.60
N GLN A 115 -23.77 5.45 2.42
CA GLN A 115 -22.48 5.59 1.70
C GLN A 115 -21.95 7.03 1.46
N GLY A 116 -22.72 8.08 1.72
CA GLY A 116 -22.47 9.46 1.28
C GLY A 116 -21.40 10.27 2.04
N THR A 117 -20.68 9.71 3.02
CA THR A 117 -19.74 10.47 3.87
C THR A 117 -18.31 9.93 3.89
N VAL A 118 -17.99 8.90 3.09
CA VAL A 118 -16.66 8.28 3.11
C VAL A 118 -15.78 8.84 1.99
N ALA A 119 -14.60 9.34 2.35
CA ALA A 119 -13.56 9.75 1.41
C ALA A 119 -12.23 9.07 1.77
N LEU A 120 -11.37 8.85 0.77
CA LEU A 120 -10.03 8.31 0.96
C LEU A 120 -9.01 9.38 0.61
N THR A 121 -8.11 9.69 1.52
CA THR A 121 -6.93 10.52 1.26
C THR A 121 -5.68 9.65 1.19
N ALA A 122 -4.73 10.04 0.35
CA ALA A 122 -3.46 9.35 0.20
C ALA A 122 -2.29 10.31 0.42
N GLY A 123 -1.26 9.85 1.12
CA GLY A 123 -0.05 10.62 1.33
C GLY A 123 1.17 9.73 1.56
N ALA A 124 2.34 10.35 1.59
CA ALA A 124 3.60 9.72 1.91
C ALA A 124 4.23 10.46 3.09
N LEU A 125 4.74 9.70 4.05
CA LEU A 125 5.50 10.22 5.20
C LEU A 125 6.91 9.65 5.18
N TRP A 126 7.91 10.51 5.12
CA TRP A 126 9.31 10.12 5.15
C TRP A 126 10.13 11.09 6.01
N ASN A 127 10.91 10.56 6.96
CA ASN A 127 11.75 11.36 7.87
C ASN A 127 11.02 12.57 8.50
N ALA A 128 9.76 12.35 8.94
CA ALA A 128 8.84 13.35 9.48
C ALA A 128 8.32 14.42 8.50
N SER A 129 8.70 14.39 7.23
CA SER A 129 8.09 15.17 6.15
C SER A 129 6.87 14.42 5.59
N TYR A 130 5.72 15.10 5.49
CA TYR A 130 4.48 14.56 4.94
C TYR A 130 4.11 15.28 3.64
N THR A 131 3.70 14.52 2.63
CA THR A 131 3.15 15.05 1.36
C THR A 131 1.91 14.26 1.02
N ALA A 132 0.82 14.94 0.64
CA ALA A 132 -0.45 14.32 0.27
C ALA A 132 -0.90 14.83 -1.10
N ASP A 133 -1.67 14.00 -1.79
CA ASP A 133 -2.41 14.33 -3.02
C ASP A 133 -3.91 14.41 -2.69
#